data_AF-A0A9X3GBE2-F1
#
_entry.id   AF-A0A9X3GBE2-F1
#
_cell.length_a   1.000
_cell.length_b   1.000
_cell.length_c   1.000
_cell.angle_alpha   90.00
_cell.angle_beta   90.00
_cell.angle_gamma   90.00
#
_symmetry.space_group_name_H-M   'P 1'
#
loop_
_entity.id
_entity.type
_entity.pdbx_description
1 polymer ?
#
loop_
_entity_poly.entity_id
_entity_poly.type
_entity_poly.pdbx_seq_one_letter_code
_entity_poly.pdbx_strand_id
1 'polypeptide(L)'
;MTLAPAPAAPAHAVGSSTPTVRRLLAAGVGWSVLHALLALRWLLDPGTWPGLDADERYGVLSLLDRTSTAWTVLALSGAGLLLGLLTRRRDGSPLLVAAMAVQAAVLGVLATDLGSLVLLGYLAAIVGPATFLVVFTVGAARDRRTRPWLIGVAAVVAAGMAAGLLRPATVTDLAGELGSGFAEHAMPHLHLALLLAGATIWGTTAMLLRRSATGRCAVCGRPGAAWTRPDAARRWGTVATWIAVAGPLPYALLRMTWLTPWPLGMPTDGVLEPQMRLFGLGLGFAALGGALLTLGLIRPWGEVWPRWVPGLHGRPVPVRIPVLAGGLVAVALLAASPAFLAMAVERLLAGDLGDAALVLVFPTLPWGLALAAAVTGYAFRRRGTCATCGQGEAALSVRD
;
A
#
# COMPACT_ATOMS: atom_id res chain seq x y z
N MET A 1 40.47 -26.11 35.70
CA MET A 1 39.10 -26.25 35.21
C MET A 1 39.04 -25.57 33.85
N THR A 2 39.32 -26.33 32.79
CA THR A 2 39.40 -25.85 31.41
C THR A 2 37.98 -25.68 30.88
N LEU A 3 37.56 -24.43 30.63
CA LEU A 3 36.29 -24.12 29.98
C LEU A 3 36.33 -24.66 28.55
N ALA A 4 35.52 -25.69 28.28
CA ALA A 4 35.31 -26.18 26.93
C ALA A 4 34.71 -25.06 26.06
N PRO A 5 35.21 -24.85 24.84
CA PRO A 5 34.59 -23.91 23.91
C PRO A 5 33.16 -24.36 23.61
N ALA A 6 32.22 -23.40 23.63
CA ALA A 6 30.84 -23.64 23.28
C ALA A 6 30.74 -24.32 21.90
N PRO A 7 29.84 -25.31 21.70
CA PRO A 7 29.68 -25.96 20.41
C PRO A 7 29.35 -24.91 19.36
N ALA A 8 30.19 -24.83 18.32
CA ALA A 8 29.95 -24.00 17.16
C ALA A 8 28.56 -24.33 16.61
N ALA A 9 27.71 -23.31 16.51
CA ALA A 9 26.40 -23.46 15.86
C ALA A 9 26.62 -24.07 14.47
N PRO A 10 25.81 -25.07 14.06
CA PRO A 10 26.00 -25.73 12.78
C PRO A 10 25.99 -24.66 11.69
N ALA A 11 27.03 -24.67 10.85
CA ALA A 11 27.08 -23.89 9.63
C ALA A 11 25.87 -24.30 8.78
N HIS A 12 24.75 -23.58 8.92
CA HIS A 12 23.57 -23.81 8.09
C HIS A 12 24.02 -23.66 6.65
N ALA A 13 23.92 -24.74 5.88
CA ALA A 13 24.31 -24.81 4.49
C ALA A 13 23.71 -23.62 3.71
N VAL A 14 24.56 -22.61 3.49
CA VAL A 14 24.31 -21.47 2.61
C VAL A 14 24.41 -22.02 1.19
N GLY A 15 23.38 -22.72 0.72
CA GLY A 15 23.53 -23.45 -0.54
C GLY A 15 22.25 -23.78 -1.32
N SER A 16 21.05 -23.58 -0.77
CA SER A 16 19.82 -23.78 -1.55
C SER A 16 18.83 -22.64 -1.35
N SER A 17 18.28 -22.14 -2.45
CA SER A 17 17.23 -21.13 -2.46
C SER A 17 16.08 -21.57 -1.54
N THR A 18 15.81 -20.76 -0.50
CA THR A 18 14.71 -21.04 0.43
C THR A 18 13.38 -21.22 -0.31
N PRO A 19 12.41 -22.00 0.22
CA PRO A 19 11.09 -22.17 -0.40
C PRO A 19 10.41 -20.85 -0.77
N THR A 20 10.63 -19.81 0.05
CA THR A 20 10.14 -18.45 -0.19
C THR A 20 10.73 -17.82 -1.45
N VAL A 21 12.06 -17.88 -1.62
CA VAL A 21 12.73 -17.35 -2.82
C VAL A 21 12.24 -18.08 -4.07
N ARG A 22 12.08 -19.40 -4.00
CA ARG A 22 11.55 -20.20 -5.12
C ARG A 22 10.13 -19.80 -5.51
N ARG A 23 9.25 -19.58 -4.54
CA ARG A 23 7.87 -19.11 -4.77
C ARG A 23 7.84 -17.72 -5.41
N LEU A 24 8.70 -16.81 -4.94
CA LEU A 24 8.80 -15.46 -5.51
C LEU A 24 9.38 -15.47 -6.94
N LEU A 25 10.38 -16.31 -7.21
CA LEU A 25 10.90 -16.51 -8.57
C LEU A 25 9.82 -17.08 -9.50
N ALA A 26 9.05 -18.07 -9.04
CA ALA A 26 7.93 -18.61 -9.81
C ALA A 26 6.85 -17.55 -10.07
N ALA A 27 6.53 -16.73 -9.07
CA ALA A 27 5.60 -15.62 -9.22
C ALA A 27 6.14 -14.56 -10.20
N GLY A 28 7.43 -14.24 -10.16
CA GLY A 28 8.09 -13.32 -11.09
C GLY A 28 8.08 -13.82 -12.53
N VAL A 29 8.35 -15.12 -12.73
CA VAL A 29 8.22 -15.76 -14.05
C VAL A 29 6.77 -15.75 -14.54
N GLY A 30 5.80 -16.10 -13.69
CA GLY A 30 4.38 -16.06 -14.04
C GLY A 30 3.92 -14.64 -14.40
N TRP A 31 4.36 -13.65 -13.63
CA TRP A 31 4.14 -12.23 -13.91
C TRP A 31 4.72 -11.82 -15.27
N SER A 32 5.95 -12.25 -15.58
CA SER A 32 6.60 -11.96 -16.87
C SER A 32 5.91 -12.62 -18.05
N VAL A 33 5.44 -13.88 -17.91
CA VAL A 33 4.64 -14.53 -18.96
C VAL A 33 3.34 -13.76 -19.21
N LEU A 34 2.63 -13.38 -18.15
CA LEU A 34 1.38 -12.63 -18.26
C LEU A 34 1.59 -11.30 -19.01
N HIS A 35 2.63 -10.52 -18.68
CA HIS A 35 2.89 -9.25 -19.38
C HIS A 35 3.36 -9.44 -20.80
N ALA A 36 4.16 -10.48 -21.08
CA ALA A 36 4.54 -10.79 -22.45
C ALA A 36 3.29 -11.06 -23.30
N LEU A 37 2.32 -11.82 -22.78
CA LEU A 37 1.06 -12.08 -23.47
C LEU A 37 0.21 -10.81 -23.66
N LEU A 38 0.13 -9.95 -22.64
CA LEU A 38 -0.58 -8.67 -22.75
C LEU A 38 0.08 -7.74 -23.79
N ALA A 39 1.40 -7.59 -23.74
CA ALA A 39 2.14 -6.75 -24.68
C ALA A 39 2.05 -7.28 -26.12
N LEU A 40 2.16 -8.60 -26.31
CA LEU A 40 1.92 -9.22 -27.61
C LEU A 40 0.49 -8.98 -28.10
N ARG A 41 -0.50 -9.08 -27.20
CA ARG A 41 -1.89 -8.81 -27.53
C ARG A 41 -2.09 -7.37 -28.01
N TRP A 42 -1.46 -6.38 -27.38
CA TRP A 42 -1.55 -4.98 -27.81
C TRP A 42 -0.89 -4.73 -29.16
N LEU A 43 0.20 -5.45 -29.48
CA LEU A 43 0.88 -5.37 -30.77
C LEU A 43 0.07 -6.03 -31.90
N LEU A 44 -0.63 -7.13 -31.60
CA LEU A 44 -1.40 -7.91 -32.58
C LEU A 44 -2.83 -7.38 -32.77
N ASP A 45 -3.44 -6.85 -31.71
CA ASP A 45 -4.80 -6.32 -31.69
C ASP A 45 -4.82 -4.95 -30.98
N PRO A 46 -4.63 -3.85 -31.73
CA PRO A 46 -4.59 -2.50 -31.17
C PRO A 46 -5.86 -2.08 -30.43
N GLY A 47 -7.00 -2.75 -30.65
CA GLY A 47 -8.27 -2.47 -29.96
C GLY A 47 -8.27 -2.91 -28.49
N THR A 48 -7.26 -3.66 -28.06
CA THR A 48 -7.13 -4.18 -26.68
C THR A 48 -6.26 -3.29 -25.78
N TRP A 49 -5.87 -2.13 -26.28
CA TRP A 49 -5.06 -1.15 -25.59
C TRP A 49 -5.76 -0.63 -24.31
N PRO A 50 -5.08 -0.61 -23.15
CA PRO A 50 -5.69 -0.20 -21.88
C PRO A 50 -5.76 1.33 -21.68
N GLY A 51 -5.49 2.16 -22.68
CA GLY A 51 -5.67 3.62 -22.58
C GLY A 51 -4.68 4.33 -21.65
N LEU A 52 -3.40 3.92 -21.67
CA LEU A 52 -2.33 4.45 -20.81
C LEU A 52 -1.76 5.80 -21.28
N ASP A 53 -2.10 6.21 -22.51
CA ASP A 53 -1.61 7.38 -23.25
C ASP A 53 -2.57 8.58 -23.20
N ALA A 54 -3.61 8.55 -22.35
CA ALA A 54 -4.55 9.66 -22.27
C ALA A 54 -3.90 10.95 -21.75
N ASP A 55 -4.22 12.09 -22.40
CA ASP A 55 -3.57 13.41 -22.24
C ASP A 55 -3.54 13.97 -20.81
N GLU A 56 -4.41 13.51 -19.91
CA GLU A 56 -4.53 14.03 -18.53
C GLU A 56 -3.73 13.24 -17.48
N ARG A 57 -2.86 12.32 -17.90
CA ARG A 57 -2.09 11.46 -16.98
C ARG A 57 -0.69 11.99 -16.71
N TYR A 58 -0.33 12.02 -15.43
CA TYR A 58 0.97 12.47 -14.91
C TYR A 58 2.02 11.35 -14.79
N GLY A 59 1.80 10.19 -15.41
CA GLY A 59 2.65 9.02 -15.27
C GLY A 59 3.76 8.92 -16.32
N VAL A 60 4.83 8.17 -16.06
CA VAL A 60 5.94 8.00 -17.04
C VAL A 60 5.46 7.34 -18.33
N LEU A 61 4.45 6.47 -18.23
CA LEU A 61 3.87 5.80 -19.39
C LEU A 61 3.10 6.72 -20.33
N SER A 62 2.59 7.87 -19.87
CA SER A 62 1.90 8.82 -20.75
C SER A 62 2.87 9.57 -21.67
N LEU A 63 4.18 9.53 -21.37
CA LEU A 63 5.23 10.09 -22.23
C LEU A 63 5.60 9.17 -23.40
N LEU A 64 5.13 7.92 -23.39
CA LEU A 64 5.41 6.93 -24.41
C LEU A 64 4.17 6.75 -25.29
N ASP A 65 4.37 6.71 -26.61
CA ASP A 65 3.29 6.26 -27.49
C ASP A 65 3.00 4.77 -27.26
N ARG A 66 1.77 4.36 -27.59
CA ARG A 66 1.29 2.98 -27.47
C ARG A 66 2.28 1.92 -27.96
N THR A 67 2.94 2.15 -29.09
CA THR A 67 3.86 1.17 -29.69
C THR A 67 5.11 1.02 -28.82
N SER A 68 5.69 2.15 -28.41
CA SER A 68 6.85 2.18 -27.51
C SER A 68 6.54 1.56 -26.15
N THR A 69 5.36 1.81 -25.58
CA THR A 69 4.91 1.17 -24.34
C THR A 69 4.84 -0.34 -24.48
N ALA A 70 4.22 -0.85 -25.55
CA ALA A 70 4.07 -2.29 -25.76
C ALA A 70 5.43 -2.98 -25.89
N TRP A 71 6.37 -2.42 -26.67
CA TRP A 71 7.73 -2.95 -26.77
C TRP A 71 8.52 -2.87 -25.46
N THR A 72 8.35 -1.79 -24.70
CA THR A 72 9.00 -1.63 -23.39
C THR A 72 8.52 -2.71 -22.41
N VAL A 73 7.21 -2.92 -22.32
CA VAL A 73 6.63 -3.97 -21.46
C VAL A 73 7.07 -5.36 -21.92
N LEU A 74 7.11 -5.61 -23.23
CA LEU A 74 7.59 -6.88 -23.78
C LEU A 74 9.07 -7.13 -23.45
N ALA A 75 9.93 -6.12 -23.60
CA ALA A 75 11.34 -6.20 -23.28
C ALA A 75 11.58 -6.48 -21.79
N LEU A 76 10.86 -5.78 -20.90
CA LEU A 76 10.91 -6.01 -19.46
C LEU A 76 10.41 -7.40 -19.07
N SER A 77 9.39 -7.90 -19.78
CA SER A 77 8.89 -9.26 -19.60
C SER A 77 9.95 -10.29 -19.99
N GLY A 78 10.58 -10.11 -21.15
CA GLY A 78 11.71 -10.94 -21.60
C GLY A 78 12.88 -10.93 -20.63
N ALA A 79 13.26 -9.75 -20.11
CA ALA A 79 14.28 -9.61 -19.09
C ALA A 79 13.93 -10.37 -17.81
N GLY A 80 12.68 -10.29 -17.33
CA GLY A 80 12.20 -11.05 -16.18
C GLY A 80 12.26 -12.57 -16.39
N LEU A 81 11.88 -13.07 -17.57
CA LEU A 81 12.01 -14.49 -17.92
C LEU A 81 13.48 -14.93 -17.91
N LEU A 82 14.36 -14.13 -18.50
CA LEU A 82 15.80 -14.39 -18.52
C LEU A 82 16.37 -14.42 -17.10
N LEU A 83 15.99 -13.48 -16.22
CA LEU A 83 16.40 -13.45 -14.83
C LEU A 83 15.93 -14.71 -14.06
N GLY A 84 14.71 -15.16 -14.31
CA GLY A 84 14.17 -16.40 -13.75
C GLY A 84 14.92 -17.66 -14.24
N LEU A 85 15.37 -17.68 -15.49
CA LEU A 85 16.17 -18.77 -16.05
C LEU A 85 17.61 -18.78 -15.53
N LEU A 86 18.25 -17.61 -15.48
CA LEU A 86 19.64 -17.47 -15.07
C LEU A 86 19.83 -17.76 -13.58
N THR A 87 18.85 -17.42 -12.73
CA THR A 87 18.90 -17.77 -11.30
C THR A 87 18.92 -19.26 -11.05
N ARG A 88 18.21 -20.06 -11.86
CA ARG A 88 18.29 -21.55 -11.76
C ARG A 88 19.70 -22.09 -12.01
N ARG A 89 20.54 -21.35 -12.72
CA ARG A 89 21.91 -21.77 -13.09
C ARG A 89 23.00 -21.13 -12.23
N ARG A 90 22.75 -19.94 -11.68
CA ARG A 90 23.74 -19.14 -10.93
C ARG A 90 23.08 -18.52 -9.70
N ASP A 91 22.86 -19.32 -8.66
CA ASP A 91 22.26 -18.82 -7.42
C ASP A 91 23.15 -17.74 -6.77
N GLY A 92 22.57 -16.56 -6.52
CA GLY A 92 23.18 -15.53 -5.68
C GLY A 92 24.31 -14.70 -6.30
N SER A 93 24.50 -14.68 -7.63
CA SER A 93 25.52 -13.80 -8.23
C SER A 93 25.17 -12.32 -8.00
N PRO A 94 26.17 -11.45 -7.69
CA PRO A 94 25.92 -10.03 -7.42
C PRO A 94 25.32 -9.32 -8.64
N LEU A 95 25.70 -9.76 -9.85
CA LEU A 95 25.14 -9.26 -11.10
C LEU A 95 23.64 -9.58 -11.23
N LEU A 96 23.20 -10.79 -10.87
CA LEU A 96 21.78 -11.14 -10.92
C LEU A 96 20.96 -10.36 -9.91
N VAL A 97 21.50 -10.16 -8.70
CA VAL A 97 20.89 -9.31 -7.68
C VAL A 97 20.73 -7.88 -8.18
N ALA A 98 21.78 -7.31 -8.78
CA ALA A 98 21.74 -5.97 -9.35
C ALA A 98 20.73 -5.87 -10.51
N ALA A 99 20.72 -6.84 -11.41
CA ALA A 99 19.80 -6.87 -12.54
C ALA A 99 18.33 -6.97 -12.10
N MET A 100 18.01 -7.78 -11.07
CA MET A 100 16.66 -7.81 -10.49
C MET A 100 16.28 -6.51 -9.79
N ALA A 101 17.23 -5.84 -9.13
CA ALA A 101 16.99 -4.55 -8.51
C ALA A 101 16.72 -3.46 -9.56
N VAL A 102 17.47 -3.47 -10.67
CA VAL A 102 17.23 -2.57 -11.81
C VAL A 102 15.87 -2.86 -12.45
N GLN A 103 15.53 -4.13 -12.71
CA GLN A 103 14.21 -4.53 -13.20
C GLN A 103 13.09 -3.99 -12.30
N ALA A 104 13.22 -4.16 -10.98
CA ALA A 104 12.26 -3.66 -10.02
C ALA A 104 12.15 -2.12 -10.02
N ALA A 105 13.27 -1.42 -10.13
CA ALA A 105 13.31 0.04 -10.19
C ALA A 105 12.62 0.57 -11.46
N VAL A 106 12.92 -0.01 -12.63
CA VAL A 106 12.30 0.38 -13.90
C VAL A 106 10.80 0.13 -13.86
N LEU A 107 10.35 -1.03 -13.37
CA LEU A 107 8.92 -1.31 -13.20
C LEU A 107 8.25 -0.33 -12.22
N GLY A 108 8.93 0.02 -11.13
CA GLY A 108 8.46 1.00 -10.16
C GLY A 108 8.29 2.39 -10.78
N VAL A 109 9.25 2.82 -11.60
CA VAL A 109 9.20 4.09 -12.34
C VAL A 109 8.05 4.08 -13.37
N LEU A 110 7.86 3.00 -14.11
CA LEU A 110 6.74 2.91 -15.07
C LEU A 110 5.38 2.85 -14.37
N ALA A 111 5.33 2.37 -13.13
CA ALA A 111 4.13 2.35 -12.32
C ALA A 111 3.82 3.70 -11.63
N THR A 112 4.68 4.73 -11.78
CA THR A 112 4.42 6.02 -11.16
C THR A 112 3.27 6.70 -11.89
N ASP A 113 2.12 6.77 -11.24
CA ASP A 113 0.91 7.41 -11.74
C ASP A 113 -0.06 7.64 -10.58
N LEU A 114 -0.99 8.58 -10.74
CA LEU A 114 -2.01 8.85 -9.72
C LEU A 114 -3.11 7.79 -9.66
N GLY A 115 -3.37 7.08 -10.75
CA GLY A 115 -4.47 6.12 -10.89
C GLY A 115 -4.46 5.00 -9.84
N SER A 116 -3.28 4.51 -9.46
CA SER A 116 -3.15 3.48 -8.41
C SER A 116 -3.59 3.99 -7.04
N LEU A 117 -3.26 5.24 -6.72
CA LEU A 117 -3.66 5.88 -5.48
C LEU A 117 -5.13 6.28 -5.50
N VAL A 118 -5.64 6.76 -6.64
CA VAL A 118 -7.07 7.06 -6.85
C VAL A 118 -7.91 5.81 -6.66
N LEU A 119 -7.55 4.70 -7.32
CA LEU A 119 -8.24 3.41 -7.16
C LEU A 119 -8.26 2.95 -5.69
N LEU A 120 -7.13 3.07 -4.99
CA LEU A 120 -7.05 2.72 -3.57
C LEU A 120 -7.92 3.65 -2.70
N GLY A 121 -7.94 4.94 -3.01
CA GLY A 121 -8.81 5.93 -2.36
C GLY A 121 -10.29 5.61 -2.56
N TYR A 122 -10.69 5.23 -3.77
CA TYR A 122 -12.07 4.85 -4.12
C TYR A 122 -12.49 3.61 -3.33
N LEU A 123 -11.66 2.56 -3.37
CA LEU A 123 -11.90 1.34 -2.59
C LEU A 123 -11.98 1.65 -1.08
N ALA A 124 -11.10 2.50 -0.56
CA ALA A 124 -11.12 2.87 0.85
C ALA A 124 -12.35 3.70 1.24
N ALA A 125 -12.79 4.64 0.39
CA ALA A 125 -13.98 5.47 0.62
C ALA A 125 -15.29 4.68 0.61
N ILE A 126 -15.37 3.61 -0.20
CA ILE A 126 -16.56 2.78 -0.31
C ILE A 126 -16.51 1.63 0.72
N VAL A 127 -15.47 0.81 0.64
CA VAL A 127 -15.34 -0.43 1.42
C VAL A 127 -15.04 -0.14 2.89
N GLY A 128 -14.24 0.90 3.17
CA GLY A 128 -13.80 1.24 4.53
C GLY A 128 -14.96 1.56 5.47
N PRO A 129 -15.75 2.62 5.21
CA PRO A 129 -16.91 2.97 6.01
C PRO A 129 -17.94 1.84 6.10
N ALA A 130 -18.25 1.17 4.99
CA ALA A 130 -19.18 0.05 4.97
C ALA A 130 -18.72 -1.11 5.87
N THR A 131 -17.45 -1.52 5.75
CA THR A 131 -16.85 -2.58 6.58
C THR A 131 -16.85 -2.17 8.05
N PHE A 132 -16.46 -0.93 8.36
CA PHE A 132 -16.48 -0.42 9.73
C PHE A 132 -17.88 -0.47 10.32
N LEU A 133 -18.88 0.05 9.60
CA LEU A 133 -20.27 0.02 10.04
C LEU A 133 -20.74 -1.41 10.27
N VAL A 134 -20.54 -2.34 9.33
CA VAL A 134 -20.97 -3.73 9.48
C VAL A 134 -20.31 -4.39 10.69
N VAL A 135 -18.97 -4.33 10.79
CA VAL A 135 -18.22 -4.97 11.88
C VAL A 135 -18.59 -4.35 13.22
N PHE A 136 -18.69 -3.03 13.30
CA PHE A 136 -19.05 -2.32 14.53
C PHE A 136 -20.49 -2.63 14.95
N THR A 137 -21.45 -2.62 14.02
CA THR A 137 -22.87 -2.86 14.34
C THR A 137 -23.08 -4.29 14.83
N VAL A 138 -22.50 -5.28 14.15
CA VAL A 138 -22.56 -6.69 14.57
C VAL A 138 -21.84 -6.89 15.91
N GLY A 139 -20.71 -6.22 16.11
CA GLY A 139 -19.95 -6.23 17.36
C GLY A 139 -20.73 -5.66 18.53
N ALA A 140 -21.30 -4.48 18.34
CA ALA A 140 -22.10 -3.76 19.33
C ALA A 140 -23.42 -4.45 19.65
N ALA A 141 -24.01 -5.16 18.68
CA ALA A 141 -25.18 -6.00 18.95
C ALA A 141 -24.86 -7.19 19.87
N ARG A 142 -23.62 -7.70 19.85
CA ARG A 142 -23.18 -8.87 20.63
C ARG A 142 -22.58 -8.52 21.99
N ASP A 143 -22.08 -7.31 22.20
CA ASP A 143 -21.47 -6.87 23.46
C ASP A 143 -22.31 -5.80 24.16
N ARG A 144 -22.76 -6.09 25.39
CA ARG A 144 -23.62 -5.19 26.19
C ARG A 144 -22.97 -3.83 26.45
N ARG A 145 -21.63 -3.76 26.52
CA ARG A 145 -20.91 -2.50 26.80
C ARG A 145 -20.88 -1.55 25.60
N THR A 146 -20.83 -2.08 24.38
CA THR A 146 -20.76 -1.28 23.15
C THR A 146 -22.13 -1.07 22.51
N ARG A 147 -23.14 -1.88 22.86
CA ARG A 147 -24.54 -1.72 22.44
C ARG A 147 -25.11 -0.29 22.49
N PRO A 148 -24.90 0.55 23.53
CA PRO A 148 -25.44 1.92 23.53
C PRO A 148 -24.90 2.79 22.39
N TRP A 149 -23.71 2.50 21.86
CA TRP A 149 -23.16 3.23 20.71
C TRP A 149 -23.92 3.02 19.41
N LEU A 150 -24.79 2.00 19.33
CA LEU A 150 -25.71 1.82 18.20
C LEU A 150 -26.67 3.01 18.05
N ILE A 151 -27.02 3.68 19.16
CA ILE A 151 -27.84 4.90 19.12
C ILE A 151 -27.08 6.02 18.41
N GLY A 152 -25.77 6.14 18.68
CA GLY A 152 -24.91 7.11 17.99
C GLY A 152 -24.81 6.83 16.49
N VAL A 153 -24.64 5.55 16.11
CA VAL A 153 -24.65 5.15 14.68
C VAL A 153 -25.99 5.49 14.03
N ALA A 154 -27.11 5.15 14.68
CA ALA A 154 -28.44 5.47 14.18
C ALA A 154 -28.65 6.99 14.04
N ALA A 155 -28.17 7.79 14.99
CA ALA A 155 -28.25 9.25 14.94
C ALA A 155 -27.42 9.83 13.77
N VAL A 156 -26.21 9.32 13.52
CA VAL A 156 -25.37 9.74 12.38
C VAL A 156 -26.05 9.37 11.05
N VAL A 157 -26.60 8.17 10.94
CA VAL A 157 -27.35 7.74 9.75
C VAL A 157 -28.58 8.62 9.55
N ALA A 158 -29.34 8.89 10.60
CA ALA A 158 -30.52 9.77 10.54
C ALA A 158 -30.14 11.20 10.12
N ALA A 159 -29.03 11.75 10.65
CA ALA A 159 -28.51 13.05 10.26
C ALA A 159 -28.07 13.07 8.79
N GLY A 160 -27.38 12.03 8.32
CA GLY A 160 -27.00 11.89 6.90
C GLY A 160 -28.21 11.77 5.96
N MET A 161 -29.28 11.09 6.40
CA MET A 161 -30.55 11.02 5.67
C MET A 161 -31.25 12.38 5.62
N ALA A 162 -31.32 13.09 6.75
CA ALA A 162 -31.92 14.41 6.86
C ALA A 162 -31.19 15.44 6.00
N ALA A 163 -29.86 15.39 5.98
CA ALA A 163 -28.99 16.23 5.15
C ALA A 163 -28.99 15.84 3.66
N GLY A 164 -29.71 14.81 3.26
CA GLY A 164 -29.81 14.37 1.86
C GLY A 164 -28.66 13.49 1.37
N LEU A 165 -27.59 13.35 2.14
CA LEU A 165 -26.38 12.59 1.78
C LEU A 165 -26.62 11.08 1.68
N LEU A 166 -27.44 10.51 2.56
CA LEU A 166 -27.70 9.06 2.58
C LEU A 166 -29.02 8.66 1.91
N ARG A 167 -29.66 9.59 1.17
CA ARG A 167 -30.91 9.27 0.46
C ARG A 167 -30.66 8.19 -0.59
N PRO A 168 -31.61 7.25 -0.80
CA PRO A 168 -31.44 6.18 -1.79
C PRO A 168 -31.04 6.68 -3.17
N ALA A 169 -31.67 7.76 -3.66
CA ALA A 169 -31.34 8.38 -4.95
C ALA A 169 -29.87 8.83 -5.02
N THR A 170 -29.39 9.60 -4.04
CA THR A 170 -28.00 10.07 -3.98
C THR A 170 -27.00 8.91 -3.93
N VAL A 171 -27.34 7.84 -3.19
CA VAL A 171 -26.49 6.64 -3.13
C VAL A 171 -26.49 5.88 -4.46
N THR A 172 -27.64 5.78 -5.14
CA THR A 172 -27.72 5.13 -6.45
C THR A 172 -27.01 5.94 -7.54
N ASP A 173 -27.10 7.26 -7.49
CA ASP A 173 -26.42 8.16 -8.44
C ASP A 173 -24.90 8.04 -8.24
N LEU A 174 -24.43 8.11 -6.99
CA LEU A 174 -23.02 7.87 -6.67
C LEU A 174 -22.55 6.49 -7.13
N ALA A 175 -23.35 5.45 -6.90
CA ALA A 175 -23.02 4.10 -7.32
C ALA A 175 -22.97 3.97 -8.86
N GLY A 176 -23.85 4.68 -9.56
CA GLY A 176 -23.84 4.78 -11.03
C GLY A 176 -22.58 5.45 -11.55
N GLU A 177 -22.25 6.64 -11.04
CA GLU A 177 -21.05 7.41 -11.40
C GLU A 177 -19.75 6.64 -11.11
N LEU A 178 -19.66 5.99 -9.94
CA LEU A 178 -18.51 5.16 -9.59
C LEU A 178 -18.43 3.91 -10.47
N GLY A 179 -19.58 3.32 -10.82
CA GLY A 179 -19.66 2.16 -11.70
C GLY A 179 -19.20 2.47 -13.12
N SER A 180 -19.69 3.56 -13.71
CA SER A 180 -19.27 4.01 -15.04
C SER A 180 -17.80 4.43 -15.03
N GLY A 181 -17.37 5.23 -14.06
CA GLY A 181 -15.99 5.67 -13.94
C GLY A 181 -15.01 4.50 -13.76
N PHE A 182 -15.39 3.48 -12.96
CA PHE A 182 -14.62 2.26 -12.84
C PHE A 182 -14.60 1.48 -14.16
N ALA A 183 -15.72 1.33 -14.87
CA ALA A 183 -15.75 0.63 -16.15
C ALA A 183 -14.84 1.28 -17.20
N GLU A 184 -14.77 2.61 -17.21
CA GLU A 184 -13.92 3.39 -18.12
C GLU A 184 -12.43 3.32 -17.75
N HIS A 185 -12.10 3.37 -16.45
CA HIS A 185 -10.70 3.55 -16.00
C HIS A 185 -10.08 2.32 -15.32
N ALA A 186 -10.81 1.21 -15.18
CA ALA A 186 -10.31 0.02 -14.49
C ALA A 186 -9.08 -0.58 -15.18
N MET A 187 -9.09 -0.70 -16.50
CA MET A 187 -8.01 -1.35 -17.25
C MET A 187 -6.64 -0.64 -17.08
N PRO A 188 -6.53 0.68 -17.24
CA PRO A 188 -5.25 1.36 -17.00
C PRO A 188 -4.79 1.24 -15.53
N HIS A 189 -5.71 1.37 -14.56
CA HIS A 189 -5.36 1.22 -13.14
C HIS A 189 -4.91 -0.19 -12.78
N LEU A 190 -5.56 -1.22 -13.35
CA LEU A 190 -5.18 -2.62 -13.17
C LEU A 190 -3.80 -2.90 -13.76
N HIS A 191 -3.48 -2.33 -14.92
CA HIS A 191 -2.15 -2.46 -15.51
C HIS A 191 -1.06 -1.81 -14.64
N LEU A 192 -1.30 -0.61 -14.12
CA LEU A 192 -0.37 0.06 -13.19
C LEU A 192 -0.16 -0.73 -11.90
N ALA A 193 -1.25 -1.24 -11.30
CA ALA A 193 -1.19 -2.11 -10.13
C ALA A 193 -0.39 -3.38 -10.42
N LEU A 194 -0.52 -3.90 -11.64
CA LEU A 194 0.18 -5.09 -12.09
C LEU A 194 1.69 -4.81 -12.30
N LEU A 195 2.10 -3.66 -12.84
CA LEU A 195 3.50 -3.22 -12.89
C LEU A 195 4.10 -3.07 -11.50
N LEU A 196 3.36 -2.46 -10.57
CA LEU A 196 3.74 -2.30 -9.18
C LEU A 196 3.91 -3.65 -8.47
N ALA A 197 3.05 -4.63 -8.75
CA ALA A 197 3.21 -6.00 -8.30
C ALA A 197 4.52 -6.61 -8.83
N GLY A 198 4.85 -6.39 -10.09
CA GLY A 198 6.13 -6.82 -10.68
C GLY A 198 7.34 -6.21 -9.98
N ALA A 199 7.31 -4.89 -9.76
CA ALA A 199 8.35 -4.16 -9.04
C ALA A 199 8.57 -4.74 -7.63
N THR A 200 7.49 -5.01 -6.89
CA THR A 200 7.58 -5.61 -5.55
C THR A 200 8.09 -7.05 -5.58
N ILE A 201 7.67 -7.89 -6.53
CA ILE A 201 8.15 -9.28 -6.65
C ILE A 201 9.65 -9.32 -6.96
N TRP A 202 10.11 -8.59 -7.98
CA TRP A 202 11.52 -8.56 -8.36
C TRP A 202 12.39 -7.89 -7.29
N GLY A 203 11.92 -6.80 -6.69
CA GLY A 203 12.64 -6.08 -5.64
C GLY A 203 12.79 -6.92 -4.36
N THR A 204 11.73 -7.61 -3.94
CA THR A 204 11.79 -8.53 -2.80
C THR A 204 12.69 -9.73 -3.10
N THR A 205 12.62 -10.30 -4.29
CA THR A 205 13.50 -11.39 -4.71
C THR A 205 14.98 -10.96 -4.69
N ALA A 206 15.30 -9.80 -5.26
CA ALA A 206 16.64 -9.22 -5.23
C ALA A 206 17.15 -9.03 -3.79
N MET A 207 16.30 -8.50 -2.91
CA MET A 207 16.61 -8.29 -1.50
C MET A 207 16.89 -9.61 -0.76
N LEU A 208 16.08 -10.65 -0.98
CA LEU A 208 16.27 -11.96 -0.36
C LEU A 208 17.55 -12.64 -0.87
N LEU A 209 17.82 -12.57 -2.17
CA LEU A 209 19.04 -13.11 -2.77
C LEU A 209 20.30 -12.37 -2.31
N ARG A 210 20.23 -11.04 -2.17
CA ARG A 210 21.31 -10.23 -1.60
C ARG A 210 21.63 -10.63 -0.17
N ARG A 211 20.62 -10.92 0.65
CA ARG A 211 20.80 -11.41 2.03
C ARG A 211 21.54 -12.73 2.03
N SER A 212 21.11 -13.71 1.23
CA SER A 212 21.81 -15.01 1.16
C SER A 212 23.24 -14.85 0.64
N ALA A 213 23.47 -14.02 -0.37
CA ALA A 213 24.81 -13.78 -0.93
C ALA A 213 25.76 -13.08 0.07
N THR A 214 25.23 -12.37 1.06
CA THR A 214 26.00 -11.68 2.10
C THR A 214 26.08 -12.47 3.42
N GLY A 215 25.76 -13.77 3.41
CA GLY A 215 25.81 -14.63 4.59
C GLY A 215 24.73 -14.33 5.65
N ARG A 216 23.68 -13.57 5.28
CA ARG A 216 22.53 -13.30 6.13
C ARG A 216 21.40 -14.28 5.82
N CYS A 217 20.59 -14.60 6.82
CA CYS A 217 19.38 -15.38 6.64
C CYS A 217 18.49 -14.69 5.58
N ALA A 218 18.14 -15.41 4.51
CA ALA A 218 17.33 -14.85 3.42
C ALA A 218 16.00 -14.30 3.95
N VAL A 219 15.32 -15.07 4.81
CA VAL A 219 13.98 -14.76 5.32
C VAL A 219 14.00 -13.58 6.29
N CYS A 220 14.76 -13.66 7.38
CA CYS A 220 14.71 -12.65 8.45
C CYS A 220 15.80 -11.56 8.35
N GLY A 221 16.83 -11.76 7.51
CA GLY A 221 17.94 -10.83 7.32
C GLY A 221 18.97 -10.79 8.44
N ARG A 222 18.97 -11.77 9.38
CA ARG A 222 19.93 -11.84 10.49
C ARG A 222 21.23 -12.58 10.11
N PRO A 223 22.41 -12.23 10.67
CA PRO A 223 22.64 -11.12 11.58
C PRO A 223 22.40 -9.77 10.90
N GLY A 224 21.69 -8.88 11.61
CA GLY A 224 21.21 -7.60 11.08
C GLY A 224 21.81 -6.42 11.85
N ALA A 225 21.69 -5.21 11.29
CA ALA A 225 22.15 -4.00 11.95
C ALA A 225 21.39 -3.72 13.27
N ALA A 226 22.03 -2.99 14.18
CA ALA A 226 21.49 -2.68 15.51
C ALA A 226 20.11 -2.01 15.48
N TRP A 227 19.85 -1.15 14.50
CA TRP A 227 18.56 -0.47 14.32
C TRP A 227 17.39 -1.43 14.02
N THR A 228 17.68 -2.67 13.62
CA THR A 228 16.68 -3.71 13.39
C THR A 228 16.31 -4.48 14.66
N ARG A 229 17.06 -4.31 15.76
CA ARG A 229 16.72 -4.94 17.06
C ARG A 229 15.34 -4.48 17.54
N PRO A 230 14.56 -5.34 18.22
CA PRO A 230 13.20 -4.99 18.65
C PRO A 230 13.10 -3.66 19.42
N ASP A 231 14.03 -3.39 20.34
CA ASP A 231 14.05 -2.14 21.13
C ASP A 231 14.28 -0.89 20.26
N ALA A 232 15.26 -0.96 19.36
CA ALA A 232 15.55 0.14 18.44
C ALA A 232 14.37 0.35 17.48
N ALA A 233 13.82 -0.74 16.93
CA ALA A 233 12.64 -0.76 16.07
C ALA A 233 11.41 -0.14 16.73
N ARG A 234 11.21 -0.36 18.03
CA ARG A 234 10.16 0.29 18.81
C ARG A 234 10.35 1.80 18.82
N ARG A 235 11.55 2.32 19.08
CA ARG A 235 11.83 3.75 19.21
C ARG A 235 11.59 4.50 17.90
N TRP A 236 12.31 4.12 16.84
CA TRP A 236 12.18 4.81 15.55
C TRP A 236 10.83 4.50 14.88
N GLY A 237 10.30 3.29 15.05
CA GLY A 237 8.99 2.91 14.52
C GLY A 237 7.84 3.69 15.15
N THR A 238 7.97 4.09 16.42
CA THR A 238 6.97 4.96 17.08
C THR A 238 6.95 6.36 16.48
N VAL A 239 8.13 6.95 16.25
CA VAL A 239 8.25 8.25 15.57
C VAL A 239 7.67 8.18 14.17
N ALA A 240 8.06 7.17 13.38
CA ALA A 240 7.53 6.96 12.04
C ALA A 240 6.00 6.79 12.03
N THR A 241 5.45 6.08 13.02
CA THR A 241 4.00 5.91 13.15
C THR A 241 3.29 7.25 13.37
N TRP A 242 3.80 8.12 14.25
CA TRP A 242 3.20 9.44 14.48
C TRP A 242 3.25 10.33 13.24
N ILE A 243 4.36 10.31 12.49
CA ILE A 243 4.46 11.05 11.23
C ILE A 243 3.47 10.48 10.20
N ALA A 244 3.36 9.16 10.10
CA ALA A 244 2.42 8.49 9.20
C ALA A 244 0.95 8.76 9.58
N VAL A 245 0.64 8.88 10.87
CA VAL A 245 -0.68 9.29 11.37
C VAL A 245 -0.98 10.73 10.99
N ALA A 246 0.01 11.63 11.04
CA ALA A 246 -0.16 13.04 10.69
C ALA A 246 -0.36 13.27 9.19
N GLY A 247 0.28 12.45 8.33
CA GLY A 247 0.23 12.58 6.87
C GLY A 247 -1.17 12.84 6.27
N PRO A 248 -2.19 11.99 6.55
CA PRO A 248 -3.52 12.16 5.96
C PRO A 248 -4.42 13.16 6.69
N LEU A 249 -4.04 13.69 7.86
CA LEU A 249 -4.93 14.55 8.67
C LEU A 249 -5.29 15.88 8.00
N PRO A 250 -4.37 16.62 7.34
CA PRO A 250 -4.73 17.87 6.68
C PRO A 250 -5.74 17.63 5.55
N TYR A 251 -5.56 16.57 4.76
CA TYR A 251 -6.53 16.16 3.74
C TYR A 251 -7.87 15.73 4.32
N ALA A 252 -7.86 14.96 5.41
CA ALA A 252 -9.08 14.62 6.11
C ALA A 252 -9.82 15.88 6.58
N LEU A 253 -9.11 16.84 7.18
CA LEU A 253 -9.67 18.11 7.63
C LEU A 253 -10.24 18.93 6.47
N LEU A 254 -9.53 19.01 5.34
CA LEU A 254 -10.02 19.63 4.11
C LEU A 254 -11.36 19.01 3.70
N ARG A 255 -11.45 17.68 3.65
CA ARG A 255 -12.70 16.98 3.31
C ARG A 255 -13.79 17.20 4.37
N MET A 256 -13.46 17.36 5.64
CA MET A 256 -14.45 17.67 6.68
C MET A 256 -15.07 19.07 6.51
N THR A 257 -14.37 20.01 5.86
CA THR A 257 -14.99 21.32 5.53
C THR A 257 -16.20 21.19 4.63
N TRP A 258 -16.35 20.08 3.91
CA TRP A 258 -17.49 19.81 3.03
C TRP A 258 -18.78 19.55 3.81
N LEU A 259 -18.73 19.32 5.13
CA LEU A 259 -19.90 19.33 6.01
C LEU A 259 -20.42 20.74 6.29
N THR A 260 -19.63 21.76 5.97
CA THR A 260 -19.94 23.17 6.24
C THR A 260 -20.41 23.88 4.96
N PRO A 261 -20.92 25.12 5.08
CA PRO A 261 -21.18 25.98 3.92
C PRO A 261 -19.94 26.38 3.11
N TRP A 262 -18.72 26.16 3.61
CA TRP A 262 -17.47 26.59 2.98
C TRP A 262 -16.56 25.40 2.64
N PRO A 263 -16.91 24.59 1.62
CA PRO A 263 -16.08 23.47 1.20
C PRO A 263 -14.78 23.98 0.56
N LEU A 264 -13.64 23.70 1.20
CA LEU A 264 -12.31 24.00 0.65
C LEU A 264 -11.87 22.95 -0.37
N GLY A 265 -11.03 23.35 -1.33
CA GLY A 265 -10.50 22.46 -2.38
C GLY A 265 -11.50 22.17 -3.50
N MET A 266 -12.37 23.13 -3.81
CA MET A 266 -13.34 23.10 -4.91
C MET A 266 -13.24 24.39 -5.73
N PRO A 267 -13.61 24.36 -7.03
CA PRO A 267 -13.85 25.56 -7.82
C PRO A 267 -14.89 26.46 -7.13
N THR A 268 -14.63 27.77 -7.13
CA THR A 268 -15.37 28.80 -6.37
C THR A 268 -16.83 29.02 -6.78
N ASP A 269 -17.28 28.39 -7.86
CA ASP A 269 -18.55 28.63 -8.56
C ASP A 269 -19.51 27.43 -8.56
N GLY A 270 -19.10 26.27 -8.06
CA GLY A 270 -19.91 25.04 -8.08
C GLY A 270 -20.81 24.84 -6.86
N VAL A 271 -22.11 24.58 -7.09
CA VAL A 271 -22.98 23.97 -6.06
C VAL A 271 -22.50 22.53 -5.84
N LEU A 272 -22.11 22.18 -4.62
CA LEU A 272 -21.63 20.82 -4.33
C LEU A 272 -22.80 19.83 -4.33
N GLU A 273 -22.88 19.05 -5.41
CA GLU A 273 -23.90 18.02 -5.55
C GLU A 273 -23.82 17.00 -4.40
N PRO A 274 -24.96 16.48 -3.90
CA PRO A 274 -25.00 15.60 -2.74
C PRO A 274 -24.11 14.35 -2.86
N GLN A 275 -24.01 13.76 -4.06
CA GLN A 275 -23.21 12.56 -4.31
C GLN A 275 -21.70 12.85 -4.31
N MET A 276 -21.27 13.97 -4.91
CA MET A 276 -19.90 14.45 -4.82
C MET A 276 -19.52 14.75 -3.36
N ARG A 277 -20.42 15.41 -2.62
CA ARG A 277 -20.24 15.68 -1.18
C ARG A 277 -20.07 14.39 -0.39
N LEU A 278 -20.94 13.41 -0.62
CA LEU A 278 -20.88 12.10 0.03
C LEU A 278 -19.55 11.40 -0.25
N PHE A 279 -19.11 11.39 -1.51
CA PHE A 279 -17.86 10.77 -1.93
C PHE A 279 -16.64 11.43 -1.30
N GLY A 280 -16.56 12.77 -1.35
CA GLY A 280 -15.48 13.53 -0.72
C GLY A 280 -15.41 13.31 0.79
N LEU A 281 -16.55 13.25 1.47
CA LEU A 281 -16.61 12.90 2.89
C LEU A 281 -16.17 11.46 3.14
N GLY A 282 -16.55 10.52 2.28
CA GLY A 282 -16.09 9.13 2.31
C GLY A 282 -14.56 9.03 2.26
N LEU A 283 -13.91 9.79 1.38
CA LEU A 283 -12.45 9.91 1.33
C LEU A 283 -11.87 10.49 2.62
N GLY A 284 -12.49 11.53 3.19
CA GLY A 284 -12.09 12.12 4.47
C GLY A 284 -12.19 11.12 5.63
N PHE A 285 -13.29 10.38 5.73
CA PHE A 285 -13.46 9.32 6.74
C PHE A 285 -12.51 8.15 6.52
N ALA A 286 -12.22 7.78 5.27
CA ALA A 286 -11.22 6.77 4.95
C ALA A 286 -9.81 7.22 5.38
N ALA A 287 -9.47 8.49 5.18
CA ALA A 287 -8.22 9.08 5.64
C ALA A 287 -8.11 9.06 7.19
N LEU A 288 -9.15 9.47 7.91
CA LEU A 288 -9.22 9.38 9.37
C LEU A 288 -9.14 7.93 9.87
N GLY A 289 -9.87 7.02 9.21
CA GLY A 289 -9.83 5.59 9.50
C GLY A 289 -8.45 5.00 9.28
N GLY A 290 -7.77 5.37 8.18
CA GLY A 290 -6.40 5.00 7.89
C GLY A 290 -5.41 5.53 8.94
N ALA A 291 -5.56 6.78 9.38
CA ALA A 291 -4.77 7.36 10.47
C ALA A 291 -4.98 6.58 11.77
N LEU A 292 -6.23 6.29 12.12
CA LEU A 292 -6.57 5.51 13.31
C LEU A 292 -5.96 4.10 13.21
N LEU A 293 -6.12 3.39 12.08
CA LEU A 293 -5.53 2.08 11.82
C LEU A 293 -4.00 2.10 11.95
N THR A 294 -3.35 3.16 11.46
CA THR A 294 -1.91 3.37 11.57
C THR A 294 -1.47 3.54 13.02
N LEU A 295 -2.26 4.23 13.85
CA LEU A 295 -2.01 4.32 15.30
C LEU A 295 -2.01 2.94 15.98
N GLY A 296 -2.69 1.95 15.39
CA GLY A 296 -2.69 0.56 15.84
C GLY A 296 -1.31 -0.07 15.87
N LEU A 297 -0.39 0.39 15.02
CA LEU A 297 0.99 -0.10 15.00
C LEU A 297 1.73 0.17 16.32
N ILE A 298 1.27 1.13 17.14
CA ILE A 298 1.85 1.45 18.45
C ILE A 298 0.86 1.29 19.61
N ARG A 299 -0.30 0.69 19.38
CA ARG A 299 -1.34 0.52 20.40
C ARG A 299 -1.69 -0.96 20.58
N PRO A 300 -2.17 -1.37 21.78
CA PRO A 300 -2.46 -2.77 22.08
C PRO A 300 -3.49 -3.42 21.13
N TRP A 301 -4.42 -2.65 20.59
CA TRP A 301 -5.48 -3.16 19.71
C TRP A 301 -4.96 -3.52 18.30
N GLY A 302 -3.78 -3.04 17.90
CA GLY A 302 -3.09 -3.53 16.70
C GLY A 302 -2.27 -4.79 16.96
N GLU A 303 -2.27 -5.30 18.19
CA GLU A 303 -1.59 -6.54 18.58
C GLU A 303 -2.58 -7.63 18.96
N VAL A 304 -3.73 -7.23 19.54
CA VAL A 304 -4.82 -8.11 19.95
C VAL A 304 -6.13 -7.51 19.49
N TRP A 305 -6.97 -8.32 18.84
CA TRP A 305 -8.25 -7.85 18.31
C TRP A 305 -9.16 -7.31 19.41
N PRO A 306 -9.75 -6.11 19.23
CA PRO A 306 -10.60 -5.49 20.23
C PRO A 306 -11.92 -6.23 20.41
N ARG A 307 -12.61 -5.97 21.53
CA ARG A 307 -13.84 -6.70 21.95
C ARG A 307 -14.99 -6.60 20.96
N TRP A 308 -15.07 -5.48 20.25
CA TRP A 308 -16.12 -5.22 19.28
C TRP A 308 -15.92 -5.94 17.94
N VAL A 309 -14.76 -6.58 17.69
CA VAL A 309 -14.56 -7.34 16.44
C VAL A 309 -15.15 -8.74 16.61
N PRO A 310 -16.25 -9.08 15.92
CA PRO A 310 -16.93 -10.34 16.14
C PRO A 310 -16.06 -11.54 15.75
N GLY A 311 -16.02 -12.57 16.60
CA GLY A 311 -15.31 -13.84 16.34
C GLY A 311 -13.79 -13.79 16.48
N LEU A 312 -13.18 -12.60 16.58
CA LEU A 312 -11.73 -12.44 16.71
C LEU A 312 -11.29 -11.87 18.05
N HIS A 313 -12.21 -11.41 18.89
CA HIS A 313 -11.91 -10.83 20.20
C HIS A 313 -10.83 -11.60 20.97
N GLY A 314 -9.79 -10.89 21.44
CA GLY A 314 -8.76 -11.44 22.31
C GLY A 314 -7.72 -12.30 21.59
N ARG A 315 -7.92 -12.61 20.30
CA ARG A 315 -6.94 -13.31 19.48
C ARG A 315 -5.80 -12.36 19.08
N PRO A 316 -4.56 -12.89 18.93
CA PRO A 316 -3.46 -12.08 18.42
C PRO A 316 -3.72 -11.68 16.97
N VAL A 317 -3.43 -10.43 16.63
CA VAL A 317 -3.42 -9.94 15.25
C VAL A 317 -2.18 -10.52 14.55
N PRO A 318 -2.34 -11.29 13.46
CA PRO A 318 -1.21 -11.77 12.69
C PRO A 318 -0.40 -10.61 12.12
N VAL A 319 0.92 -10.59 12.35
CA VAL A 319 1.83 -9.50 11.92
C VAL A 319 1.70 -9.18 10.42
N ARG A 320 1.44 -10.19 9.60
CA ARG A 320 1.26 -10.02 8.15
C ARG A 320 0.10 -9.09 7.78
N ILE A 321 -0.96 -8.99 8.59
CA ILE A 321 -2.15 -8.21 8.22
C ILE A 321 -1.83 -6.71 8.20
N PRO A 322 -1.35 -6.08 9.31
CA PRO A 322 -1.01 -4.66 9.28
C PRO A 322 0.16 -4.35 8.34
N VAL A 323 1.12 -5.27 8.22
CA VAL A 323 2.30 -5.07 7.37
C VAL A 323 1.94 -5.07 5.89
N LEU A 324 1.09 -6.00 5.44
CA LEU A 324 0.67 -6.04 4.03
C LEU A 324 -0.31 -4.90 3.71
N ALA A 325 -1.27 -4.62 4.58
CA ALA A 325 -2.22 -3.53 4.37
C ALA A 325 -1.52 -2.16 4.35
N GLY A 326 -0.75 -1.82 5.38
CA GLY A 326 -0.01 -0.57 5.43
C GLY A 326 1.12 -0.49 4.41
N GLY A 327 1.77 -1.62 4.11
CA GLY A 327 2.79 -1.71 3.07
C GLY A 327 2.23 -1.44 1.68
N LEU A 328 1.03 -1.97 1.36
CA LEU A 328 0.35 -1.69 0.10
C LEU A 328 0.04 -0.19 -0.06
N VAL A 329 -0.51 0.45 0.99
CA VAL A 329 -0.79 1.89 0.99
C VAL A 329 0.50 2.69 0.84
N ALA A 330 1.56 2.33 1.56
CA ALA A 330 2.86 3.00 1.46
C ALA A 330 3.44 2.92 0.04
N VAL A 331 3.39 1.73 -0.58
CA VAL A 331 3.87 1.54 -1.96
C VAL A 331 3.03 2.34 -2.95
N ALA A 332 1.71 2.39 -2.80
CA ALA A 332 0.83 3.21 -3.64
C ALA A 332 1.12 4.71 -3.50
N LEU A 333 1.35 5.21 -2.28
CA LEU A 333 1.71 6.62 -2.03
C LEU A 333 3.06 6.97 -2.65
N LEU A 334 4.06 6.10 -2.49
CA LEU A 334 5.38 6.31 -3.07
C LEU A 334 5.34 6.26 -4.60
N ALA A 335 4.55 5.36 -5.19
CA ALA A 335 4.35 5.30 -6.64
C ALA A 335 3.64 6.56 -7.17
N ALA A 336 2.65 7.09 -6.46
CA ALA A 336 1.93 8.29 -6.86
C ALA A 336 2.72 9.59 -6.65
N SER A 337 3.78 9.57 -5.84
CA SER A 337 4.52 10.77 -5.43
C SER A 337 5.11 11.59 -6.57
N PRO A 338 5.79 11.00 -7.59
CA PRO A 338 6.35 11.78 -8.70
C PRO A 338 5.27 12.48 -9.53
N ALA A 339 4.18 11.77 -9.82
CA ALA A 339 3.04 12.31 -10.56
C ALA A 339 2.35 13.46 -9.80
N PHE A 340 2.18 13.32 -8.48
CA PHE A 340 1.60 14.36 -7.64
C PHE A 340 2.49 15.61 -7.54
N LEU A 341 3.82 15.41 -7.48
CA LEU A 341 4.77 16.52 -7.50
C LEU A 341 4.80 17.23 -8.85
N ALA A 342 4.76 16.49 -9.96
CA ALA A 342 4.70 17.04 -11.31
C ALA A 342 3.45 17.91 -11.49
N MET A 343 2.28 17.41 -11.06
CA MET A 343 1.03 18.16 -11.04
C MET A 343 1.17 19.46 -10.22
N ALA A 344 1.72 19.40 -9.01
CA ALA A 344 1.88 20.58 -8.17
C ALA A 344 2.81 21.65 -8.79
N VAL A 345 3.90 21.22 -9.45
CA VAL A 345 4.81 22.12 -10.17
C VAL A 345 4.11 22.76 -11.36
N GLU A 346 3.36 22.00 -12.15
CA GLU A 346 2.58 22.54 -13.27
C GLU A 346 1.59 23.61 -12.81
N ARG A 347 0.81 23.33 -11.76
CA ARG A 347 -0.17 24.27 -11.18
C ARG A 347 0.50 25.54 -10.67
N LEU A 348 1.66 25.40 -10.02
CA LEU A 348 2.46 26.53 -9.56
C LEU A 348 2.93 27.41 -10.74
N LEU A 349 3.41 26.79 -11.83
CA LEU A 349 3.83 27.51 -13.04
C LEU A 349 2.65 28.19 -13.77
N ALA A 350 1.45 27.61 -13.68
CA ALA A 350 0.21 28.20 -14.18
C ALA A 350 -0.34 29.34 -13.30
N GLY A 351 0.29 29.63 -12.15
CA GLY A 351 -0.14 30.66 -11.21
C GLY A 351 -1.27 30.23 -10.27
N ASP A 352 -1.67 28.95 -10.29
CA ASP A 352 -2.70 28.40 -9.40
C ASP A 352 -2.08 27.92 -8.08
N LEU A 353 -1.88 28.89 -7.17
CA LEU A 353 -1.31 28.62 -5.85
C LEU A 353 -2.20 27.71 -4.99
N GLY A 354 -3.52 27.73 -5.21
CA GLY A 354 -4.48 26.93 -4.45
C GLY A 354 -4.32 25.45 -4.77
N ASP A 355 -4.34 25.10 -6.06
CA ASP A 355 -4.14 23.73 -6.51
C ASP A 355 -2.72 23.23 -6.24
N ALA A 356 -1.70 24.10 -6.41
CA ALA A 356 -0.32 23.75 -6.09
C ALA A 356 -0.12 23.40 -4.61
N ALA A 357 -0.85 24.08 -3.70
CA ALA A 357 -0.77 23.83 -2.25
C ALA A 357 -1.34 22.45 -1.84
N LEU A 358 -2.05 21.75 -2.73
CA LEU A 358 -2.57 20.41 -2.46
C LEU A 358 -1.45 19.41 -2.10
N VAL A 359 -0.23 19.60 -2.61
CA VAL A 359 0.95 18.79 -2.26
C VAL A 359 1.31 18.88 -0.76
N LEU A 360 0.99 19.99 -0.11
CA LEU A 360 1.21 20.19 1.32
C LEU A 360 0.06 19.59 2.15
N VAL A 361 -1.17 19.67 1.64
CA VAL A 361 -2.37 19.11 2.28
C VAL A 361 -2.39 17.58 2.21
N PHE A 362 -1.85 17.01 1.12
CA PHE A 362 -1.79 15.58 0.89
C PHE A 362 -0.36 15.15 0.53
N PRO A 363 0.56 15.13 1.52
CA PRO A 363 1.98 15.00 1.26
C PRO A 363 2.37 13.54 1.03
N THR A 364 2.11 13.04 -0.18
CA THR A 364 2.23 11.62 -0.59
C THR A 364 3.60 11.02 -0.29
N LEU A 365 4.68 11.73 -0.60
CA LEU A 365 6.05 11.24 -0.41
C LEU A 365 6.43 11.06 1.06
N PRO A 366 6.41 12.10 1.93
CA PRO A 366 6.76 11.92 3.34
C PRO A 366 5.76 11.01 4.06
N TRP A 367 4.47 11.01 3.67
CA TRP A 367 3.49 10.09 4.22
C TRP A 367 3.81 8.63 3.86
N GLY A 368 4.09 8.35 2.58
CA GLY A 368 4.46 7.01 2.10
C GLY A 368 5.74 6.48 2.76
N LEU A 369 6.77 7.32 2.87
CA LEU A 369 8.04 6.97 3.54
C LEU A 369 7.82 6.69 5.03
N ALA A 370 7.08 7.55 5.73
CA ALA A 370 6.77 7.37 7.14
C ALA A 370 5.94 6.11 7.38
N LEU A 371 4.96 5.81 6.51
CA LEU A 371 4.14 4.62 6.63
C LEU A 371 4.95 3.34 6.35
N ALA A 372 5.81 3.35 5.32
CA ALA A 372 6.74 2.25 5.03
C ALA A 372 7.67 1.98 6.23
N ALA A 373 8.19 3.04 6.85
CA ALA A 373 8.97 2.95 8.06
C ALA A 373 8.13 2.39 9.23
N ALA A 374 6.92 2.90 9.47
CA ALA A 374 6.04 2.47 10.55
C ALA A 374 5.71 0.98 10.47
N VAL A 375 5.33 0.47 9.30
CA VAL A 375 5.01 -0.96 9.12
C VAL A 375 6.26 -1.84 9.25
N THR A 376 7.42 -1.34 8.83
CA THR A 376 8.71 -2.03 8.99
C THR A 376 9.13 -2.09 10.45
N GLY A 377 8.95 -0.98 11.19
CA GLY A 377 9.22 -0.90 12.62
C GLY A 377 8.32 -1.83 13.41
N TYR A 378 7.02 -1.86 13.07
CA TYR A 378 6.06 -2.83 13.62
C TYR A 378 6.51 -4.27 13.36
N ALA A 379 6.89 -4.61 12.12
CA ALA A 379 7.38 -5.94 11.77
C ALA A 379 8.65 -6.33 12.54
N PHE A 380 9.59 -5.40 12.73
CA PHE A 380 10.84 -5.65 13.46
C PHE A 380 10.69 -5.69 14.97
N ARG A 381 9.72 -4.98 15.54
CA ARG A 381 9.37 -5.09 16.95
C ARG A 381 8.69 -6.42 17.26
N ARG A 382 7.83 -6.89 16.35
CA ARG A 382 7.00 -8.09 16.52
C ARG A 382 7.60 -9.38 15.98
N ARG A 383 8.81 -9.34 15.40
CA ARG A 383 9.51 -10.56 14.96
C ARG A 383 10.19 -11.26 16.13
N GLY A 384 9.81 -12.51 16.39
CA GLY A 384 10.45 -13.35 17.39
C GLY A 384 11.70 -14.08 16.87
N THR A 385 11.94 -15.26 17.41
CA THR A 385 12.92 -16.24 16.93
C THR A 385 12.58 -16.68 15.50
N CYS A 386 13.58 -16.65 14.62
CA CYS A 386 13.36 -17.04 13.23
C CYS A 386 13.34 -18.56 13.12
N ALA A 387 12.25 -19.12 12.56
CA ALA A 387 12.14 -20.57 12.32
C ALA A 387 13.19 -21.11 11.34
N THR A 388 13.79 -20.27 10.49
CA THR A 388 14.77 -20.70 9.48
C THR A 388 16.21 -20.74 9.99
N CYS A 389 16.63 -19.75 10.78
CA CYS A 389 18.02 -19.67 11.27
C CYS A 389 18.16 -19.79 12.79
N GLY A 390 17.07 -20.01 13.53
CA GLY A 390 17.05 -20.10 15.00
C GLY A 390 17.32 -18.78 15.74
N GLN A 391 17.90 -17.77 15.08
CA GLN A 391 18.29 -16.52 15.72
C GLN A 391 17.08 -15.64 16.05
N GLY A 392 17.14 -14.95 17.19
CA GLY A 392 16.20 -13.90 17.57
C GLY A 392 15.98 -13.82 19.07
N GLU A 393 15.28 -12.76 19.48
CA GLU A 393 14.79 -12.56 20.84
C GLU A 393 13.26 -12.72 20.84
N ALA A 394 12.66 -12.74 22.02
CA ALA A 394 11.21 -12.70 22.14
C ALA A 394 10.64 -11.44 21.47
N ALA A 395 9.46 -11.58 20.86
CA ALA A 395 8.77 -10.43 20.28
C ALA A 395 8.37 -9.45 21.40
N LEU A 396 8.62 -8.16 21.20
CA LEU A 396 8.21 -7.13 22.14
C LEU A 396 6.76 -6.73 21.86
N SER A 397 5.91 -6.79 22.89
CA SER A 397 4.57 -6.23 22.86
C SER A 397 4.59 -4.74 23.19
N VAL A 398 3.48 -4.05 22.91
CA VAL A 398 3.27 -2.66 23.34
C VAL A 398 3.09 -2.56 24.86
N ARG A 399 2.74 -3.66 25.53
CA ARG A 399 2.49 -3.70 26.98
C ARG A 399 3.74 -3.97 27.81
N ASP A 400 4.79 -4.47 27.17
CA ASP A 400 6.14 -4.56 27.75
C ASP A 400 6.81 -3.18 27.70
#